data_AF-A0A956W662-F1
#
_entry.id   AF-A0A956W662-F1
#
_cell.length_a   1.000
_cell.length_b   1.000
_cell.length_c   1.000
_cell.angle_alpha   90.00
_cell.angle_beta   90.00
_cell.angle_gamma   90.00
#
_symmetry.space_group_name_H-M   'P 1'
#
loop_
_entity.id
_entity.type
_entity.pdbx_description
1 polymer ?
#
loop_
_entity_poly.entity_id
_entity_poly.type
_entity_poly.pdbx_seq_one_letter_code
_entity_poly.pdbx_strand_id
1 'polypeptide(L)'
;DPGYWASDIAWFCGVLIVGAVVFRVAMPYAFATPDFSNSPGVLFGLSSIFELDERWKDEMLAERDFQTGTTDYPPFVQFADNIAFLTPLKNIVLWGLGPGLALSGIAGAIVAAVLMFRRGDLRPLLPLALLIAVFGWQGMQFVAFMRYFVPIYPVLCLFAAWALVG
;
A
#
# COMPACT_ATOMS: atom_id res chain seq x y z
N ASP A 1 -44.26 7.35 -21.23
CA ASP A 1 -44.51 5.93 -21.52
C ASP A 1 -44.65 5.13 -20.24
N PRO A 2 -45.70 4.33 -20.08
CA PRO A 2 -45.87 3.47 -18.91
C PRO A 2 -44.84 2.32 -18.98
N GLY A 3 -43.68 2.51 -18.34
CA GLY A 3 -42.59 1.52 -18.39
C GLY A 3 -41.23 1.97 -17.84
N TYR A 4 -40.99 3.28 -17.64
CA TYR A 4 -39.71 3.80 -17.15
C TYR A 4 -39.35 3.32 -15.72
N TRP A 5 -40.35 3.00 -14.92
CA TRP A 5 -40.17 2.41 -13.59
C TRP A 5 -39.45 1.05 -13.63
N ALA A 6 -39.59 0.27 -14.71
CA ALA A 6 -38.93 -1.03 -14.82
C ALA A 6 -37.42 -0.88 -15.08
N SER A 7 -37.01 0.12 -15.87
CA SER A 7 -35.58 0.42 -16.08
C SER A 7 -34.93 0.99 -14.83
N ASP A 8 -35.64 1.83 -14.07
CA ASP A 8 -35.12 2.41 -12.84
C ASP A 8 -34.90 1.33 -11.76
N ILE A 9 -35.81 0.36 -11.65
CA ILE A 9 -35.66 -0.81 -10.77
C ILE A 9 -34.47 -1.68 -11.20
N ALA A 10 -34.29 -1.90 -12.51
CA ALA A 10 -33.18 -2.69 -13.02
C ALA A 10 -31.81 -2.05 -12.72
N TRP A 11 -31.67 -0.74 -12.88
CA TRP A 11 -30.44 -0.01 -12.51
C TRP A 11 -30.18 -0.05 -11.01
N PHE A 12 -31.25 0.10 -10.23
CA PHE A 12 -31.16 0.04 -8.79
C PHE A 12 -30.65 -1.33 -8.30
N CYS A 13 -31.21 -2.43 -8.82
CA CYS A 13 -30.70 -3.77 -8.54
C CYS A 13 -29.26 -3.98 -9.06
N GLY A 14 -28.93 -3.39 -10.22
CA GLY A 14 -27.57 -3.45 -10.78
C GLY A 14 -26.52 -2.85 -9.85
N VAL A 15 -26.79 -1.68 -9.28
CA VAL A 15 -25.90 -1.03 -8.30
C VAL A 15 -25.77 -1.85 -7.02
N LEU A 16 -26.87 -2.43 -6.53
CA LEU A 16 -26.84 -3.27 -5.32
C LEU A 16 -25.98 -4.51 -5.48
N ILE A 17 -26.03 -5.11 -6.66
CA ILE A 17 -25.22 -6.29 -6.98
C ILE A 17 -23.75 -5.89 -7.10
N VAL A 18 -23.42 -4.78 -7.78
CA VAL A 18 -22.02 -4.29 -7.87
C VAL A 18 -21.46 -3.92 -6.51
N GLY A 19 -22.28 -3.32 -5.65
CA GLY A 19 -21.95 -3.01 -4.27
C GLY A 19 -21.61 -4.26 -3.46
N ALA A 20 -22.46 -5.29 -3.49
CA ALA A 20 -22.20 -6.57 -2.82
C ALA A 20 -20.92 -7.25 -3.35
N VAL A 21 -20.64 -7.06 -4.64
CA VAL A 21 -19.46 -7.60 -5.30
C VAL A 21 -18.16 -6.91 -4.85
N VAL A 22 -18.08 -5.57 -4.85
CA VAL A 22 -16.89 -4.84 -4.34
C VAL A 22 -16.67 -5.12 -2.85
N PHE A 23 -17.78 -5.23 -2.13
CA PHE A 23 -17.80 -5.45 -0.70
C PHE A 23 -17.24 -6.81 -0.31
N ARG A 24 -17.57 -7.87 -1.06
CA ARG A 24 -16.93 -9.17 -0.89
C ARG A 24 -15.43 -9.11 -1.17
N VAL A 25 -15.07 -8.38 -2.22
CA VAL A 25 -13.78 -8.49 -2.90
C VAL A 25 -12.67 -7.73 -2.19
N ALA A 26 -12.97 -6.54 -1.67
CA ALA A 26 -11.99 -5.80 -0.87
C ALA A 26 -11.85 -6.37 0.55
N MET A 27 -12.68 -7.35 0.92
CA MET A 27 -12.76 -7.91 2.28
C MET A 27 -12.77 -9.44 2.24
N PRO A 28 -11.59 -10.04 1.96
CA PRO A 28 -11.47 -11.44 1.59
C PRO A 28 -11.72 -12.40 2.75
N TYR A 29 -11.27 -12.02 3.93
CA TYR A 29 -11.50 -12.75 5.15
C TYR A 29 -12.96 -12.78 5.58
N ALA A 30 -13.87 -12.00 5.02
CA ALA A 30 -15.23 -11.85 5.53
C ALA A 30 -16.17 -13.07 5.44
N PHE A 31 -15.68 -14.28 5.12
CA PHE A 31 -16.53 -15.46 5.00
C PHE A 31 -15.92 -16.66 5.72
N ALA A 32 -16.25 -16.79 7.00
CA ALA A 32 -15.85 -17.89 7.88
C ALA A 32 -16.29 -19.28 7.38
N THR A 33 -15.57 -20.33 7.82
CA THR A 33 -15.94 -21.72 7.56
C THR A 33 -17.21 -22.05 8.36
N PRO A 34 -18.34 -22.41 7.72
CA PRO A 34 -19.52 -22.83 8.46
C PRO A 34 -19.22 -24.11 9.22
N ASP A 35 -19.16 -24.06 10.55
CA ASP A 35 -19.02 -25.26 11.36
C ASP A 35 -20.33 -26.05 11.29
N PHE A 36 -20.29 -27.21 10.62
CA PHE A 36 -21.44 -28.10 10.46
C PHE A 36 -22.03 -28.59 11.79
N SER A 37 -21.29 -28.44 12.90
CA SER A 37 -21.75 -28.81 14.24
C SER A 37 -22.87 -27.92 14.79
N ASN A 38 -22.94 -26.63 14.39
CA ASN A 38 -23.67 -25.63 15.19
C ASN A 38 -24.91 -25.00 14.52
N SER A 39 -25.24 -25.31 13.25
CA SER A 39 -26.49 -24.81 12.63
C SER A 39 -26.95 -25.59 11.37
N PRO A 40 -27.91 -26.53 11.46
CA PRO A 40 -28.47 -27.19 10.29
C PRO A 40 -29.70 -26.43 9.74
N GLY A 41 -29.66 -25.93 8.49
CA GLY A 41 -30.85 -25.35 7.84
C GLY A 41 -30.60 -24.60 6.52
N VAL A 42 -31.67 -24.23 5.79
CA VAL A 42 -31.63 -23.64 4.43
C VAL A 42 -31.03 -22.21 4.36
N LEU A 43 -30.69 -21.61 5.51
CA LEU A 43 -30.00 -20.31 5.63
C LEU A 43 -28.46 -20.46 5.79
N PHE A 44 -27.93 -21.67 5.59
CA PHE A 44 -26.52 -22.06 5.74
C PHE A 44 -25.63 -21.38 4.69
N GLY A 45 -25.13 -20.19 5.04
CA GLY A 45 -24.23 -19.41 4.18
C GLY A 45 -24.55 -17.91 4.12
N LEU A 46 -25.68 -17.47 4.68
CA LEU A 46 -25.97 -16.04 4.85
C LEU A 46 -25.27 -15.45 6.09
N SER A 47 -24.99 -16.27 7.12
CA SER A 47 -24.22 -15.86 8.31
C SER A 47 -22.75 -15.63 7.99
N SER A 48 -22.17 -16.49 7.15
CA SER A 48 -20.81 -16.36 6.63
C SER A 48 -20.65 -15.19 5.65
N ILE A 49 -21.67 -14.40 5.34
CA ILE A 49 -21.51 -13.16 4.55
C ILE A 49 -20.96 -12.02 5.41
N PHE A 50 -21.00 -12.18 6.73
CA PHE A 50 -20.67 -11.13 7.71
C PHE A 50 -19.47 -11.47 8.60
N GLU A 51 -18.87 -12.66 8.48
CA GLU A 51 -17.88 -13.15 9.44
C GLU A 51 -16.46 -13.17 8.90
N LEU A 52 -15.65 -12.28 9.48
CA LEU A 52 -14.22 -12.16 9.27
C LEU A 52 -13.45 -13.37 9.82
N ASP A 53 -12.98 -14.22 8.92
CA ASP A 53 -12.13 -15.40 9.08
C ASP A 53 -11.00 -15.12 10.07
N GLU A 54 -11.02 -15.90 11.14
CA GLU A 54 -10.02 -15.85 12.20
C GLU A 54 -8.63 -16.18 11.66
N ARG A 55 -8.54 -17.05 10.66
CA ARG A 55 -7.26 -17.42 10.05
C ARG A 55 -6.60 -16.23 9.38
N TRP A 56 -7.37 -15.44 8.63
CA TRP A 56 -6.83 -14.22 8.04
C TRP A 56 -6.39 -13.22 9.10
N LYS A 57 -7.12 -13.10 10.22
CA LYS A 57 -6.71 -12.21 11.30
C LYS A 57 -5.39 -12.67 11.89
N ASP A 58 -5.26 -13.97 12.13
CA ASP A 58 -4.03 -14.57 12.64
C ASP A 58 -2.87 -14.38 11.66
N GLU A 59 -3.11 -14.52 10.36
CA GLU A 59 -2.12 -14.28 9.32
C GLU A 59 -1.71 -12.81 9.21
N MET A 60 -2.64 -11.87 9.34
CA MET A 60 -2.31 -10.43 9.38
C MET A 60 -1.53 -10.06 10.63
N LEU A 61 -1.80 -10.70 11.78
CA LEU A 61 -1.02 -10.52 13.00
C LEU A 61 0.38 -11.12 12.86
N ALA A 62 0.49 -12.32 12.31
CA ALA A 62 1.76 -12.94 12.03
C ALA A 62 2.61 -12.09 11.06
N GLU A 63 2.01 -11.58 9.98
CA GLU A 63 2.69 -10.69 9.03
C GLU A 63 3.14 -9.39 9.70
N ARG A 64 2.32 -8.80 10.55
CA ARG A 64 2.74 -7.63 11.34
C ARG A 64 3.94 -7.96 12.22
N ASP A 65 3.92 -9.09 12.90
CA ASP A 65 4.99 -9.52 13.81
C ASP A 65 6.30 -9.84 13.05
N PHE A 66 6.18 -10.24 11.79
CA PHE A 66 7.30 -10.34 10.84
C PHE A 66 7.86 -8.95 10.46
N GLN A 67 7.00 -7.97 10.19
CA GLN A 67 7.42 -6.61 9.84
C GLN A 67 7.98 -5.80 11.02
N THR A 68 7.70 -6.21 12.28
CA THR A 68 8.26 -5.60 13.49
C THR A 68 9.55 -6.28 13.99
N GLY A 69 9.91 -7.43 13.41
CA GLY A 69 11.09 -8.20 13.84
C GLY A 69 10.94 -8.87 15.21
N THR A 70 9.72 -9.06 15.69
CA THR A 70 9.43 -9.75 16.95
C THR A 70 9.39 -11.26 16.80
N THR A 71 9.25 -11.75 15.56
CA THR A 71 9.27 -13.17 15.23
C THR A 71 10.62 -13.57 14.63
N ASP A 72 11.23 -14.59 15.21
CA ASP A 72 12.46 -15.18 14.68
C ASP A 72 12.17 -15.90 13.36
N TYR A 73 12.56 -15.27 12.26
CA TYR A 73 12.44 -15.84 10.93
C TYR A 73 13.83 -15.84 10.25
N PRO A 74 14.40 -17.01 9.89
CA PRO A 74 15.79 -17.10 9.43
C PRO A 74 16.17 -16.14 8.28
N PRO A 75 15.30 -15.89 7.27
CA PRO A 75 15.56 -14.90 6.23
C PRO A 75 15.67 -13.44 6.71
N PHE A 76 15.11 -13.11 7.88
CA PHE A 76 15.11 -11.74 8.39
C PHE A 76 16.32 -11.41 9.26
N VAL A 77 17.15 -12.40 9.59
CA VAL A 77 18.40 -12.18 10.31
C VAL A 77 19.32 -11.19 9.57
N GLN A 78 19.24 -11.12 8.23
CA GLN A 78 19.97 -10.12 7.44
C GLN A 78 19.56 -8.66 7.71
N PHE A 79 18.40 -8.44 8.32
CA PHE A 79 17.87 -7.13 8.68
C PHE A 79 18.04 -6.81 10.17
N ALA A 80 18.73 -7.66 10.95
CA ALA A 80 18.94 -7.43 12.38
C ALA A 80 19.58 -6.07 12.71
N ASP A 81 20.51 -5.60 11.87
CA ASP A 81 21.17 -4.28 11.99
C ASP A 81 20.49 -3.18 11.14
N ASN A 82 19.23 -3.36 10.76
CA ASN A 82 18.52 -2.38 9.93
C ASN A 82 18.16 -1.14 10.76
N ILE A 83 18.87 -0.04 10.51
CA ILE A 83 18.50 1.27 11.06
C ILE A 83 17.44 1.89 10.16
N ALA A 84 16.26 2.14 10.74
CA ALA A 84 15.12 2.76 10.08
C ALA A 84 15.54 4.00 9.27
N PHE A 85 15.03 4.09 8.04
CA PHE A 85 15.36 5.09 7.01
C PHE A 85 16.80 5.09 6.48
N LEU A 86 17.81 4.89 7.33
CA LEU A 86 19.22 4.96 6.93
C LEU A 86 19.64 3.77 6.05
N THR A 87 19.33 2.55 6.45
CA THR A 87 19.66 1.36 5.63
C THR A 87 18.89 1.36 4.31
N PRO A 88 17.57 1.65 4.27
CA PRO A 88 16.86 1.83 3.00
C PRO A 88 17.47 2.90 2.10
N LEU A 89 17.81 4.08 2.67
CA LEU A 89 18.41 5.18 1.91
C LEU A 89 19.77 4.77 1.34
N LYS A 90 20.62 4.15 2.15
CA LYS A 90 21.91 3.59 1.72
C LYS A 90 21.71 2.64 0.54
N ASN A 91 20.71 1.77 0.60
CA ASN A 91 20.44 0.81 -0.46
C ASN A 91 19.97 1.50 -1.75
N ILE A 92 19.06 2.47 -1.66
CA ILE A 92 18.61 3.27 -2.81
C ILE A 92 19.78 4.01 -3.47
N VAL A 93 20.67 4.60 -2.66
CA VAL A 93 21.80 5.42 -3.13
C VAL A 93 22.92 4.56 -3.71
N LEU A 94 23.38 3.52 -3.01
CA LEU A 94 24.56 2.76 -3.43
C LEU A 94 24.22 1.66 -4.44
N TRP A 95 23.13 0.95 -4.21
CA TRP A 95 22.79 -0.27 -4.96
C TRP A 95 21.61 -0.09 -5.91
N GLY A 96 20.82 0.98 -5.74
CA GLY A 96 19.64 1.28 -6.54
C GLY A 96 19.94 2.17 -7.74
N LEU A 97 19.93 3.48 -7.52
CA LEU A 97 20.13 4.50 -8.56
C LEU A 97 21.61 4.85 -8.79
N GLY A 98 22.48 4.46 -7.87
CA GLY A 98 23.87 4.91 -7.82
C GLY A 98 24.01 6.33 -7.23
N PRO A 99 25.18 6.68 -6.68
CA PRO A 99 25.35 7.88 -5.87
C PRO A 99 25.08 9.18 -6.64
N GLY A 100 25.52 9.27 -7.90
CA GLY A 100 25.32 10.48 -8.70
C GLY A 100 23.84 10.79 -8.93
N LEU A 101 23.10 9.81 -9.46
CA LEU A 101 21.69 9.99 -9.78
C LEU A 101 20.84 10.11 -8.50
N ALA A 102 21.09 9.29 -7.48
CA ALA A 102 20.36 9.36 -6.23
C ALA A 102 20.53 10.71 -5.52
N LEU A 103 21.77 11.22 -5.43
CA LEU A 103 22.04 12.50 -4.78
C LEU A 103 21.42 13.67 -5.56
N SER A 104 21.52 13.65 -6.90
CA SER A 104 20.86 14.67 -7.73
C SER A 104 19.34 14.64 -7.58
N GLY A 105 18.72 13.46 -7.51
CA GLY A 105 17.28 13.30 -7.30
C GLY A 105 16.82 13.76 -5.93
N ILE A 106 17.55 13.41 -4.87
CA ILE A 106 17.26 13.85 -3.50
C ILE A 106 17.42 15.37 -3.39
N ALA A 107 18.51 15.93 -3.91
CA ALA A 107 18.73 17.37 -3.92
C ALA A 107 17.60 18.10 -4.70
N GLY A 108 17.25 17.58 -5.88
CA GLY A 108 16.14 18.10 -6.68
C GLY A 108 14.80 18.05 -5.93
N ALA A 109 14.50 16.95 -5.24
CA ALA A 109 13.29 16.82 -4.43
C ALA A 109 13.26 17.84 -3.28
N ILE A 110 14.39 18.05 -2.59
CA ILE A 110 14.51 19.04 -1.51
C ILE A 110 14.28 20.45 -2.05
N VAL A 111 14.93 20.81 -3.16
CA VAL A 111 14.77 22.14 -3.77
C VAL A 111 13.33 22.34 -4.25
N ALA A 112 12.73 21.33 -4.90
CA ALA A 112 11.34 21.37 -5.35
C ALA A 112 10.38 21.56 -4.16
N ALA A 113 10.61 20.88 -3.04
CA ALA A 113 9.83 21.06 -1.82
C ALA A 113 9.96 22.47 -1.26
N VAL A 114 11.18 23.00 -1.16
CA VAL A 114 11.42 24.38 -0.68
C VAL A 114 10.75 25.41 -1.60
N LEU A 115 10.84 25.25 -2.92
CA LEU A 115 10.20 26.15 -3.87
C LEU A 115 8.67 26.06 -3.81
N MET A 116 8.12 24.86 -3.66
CA MET A 116 6.68 24.67 -3.43
C MET A 116 6.21 25.47 -2.22
N PHE A 117 6.91 25.40 -1.09
CA PHE A 117 6.53 26.16 0.11
C PHE A 117 6.73 27.68 -0.04
N ARG A 118 7.78 28.12 -0.73
CA ARG A 118 8.08 29.55 -0.87
C ARG A 118 7.27 30.26 -1.95
N ARG A 119 6.93 29.56 -3.04
CA ARG A 119 6.26 30.13 -4.22
C ARG A 119 4.80 29.68 -4.36
N GLY A 120 4.36 28.72 -3.56
CA GLY A 120 3.00 28.16 -3.64
C GLY A 120 2.76 27.32 -4.90
N ASP A 121 3.82 26.84 -5.57
CA ASP A 121 3.68 26.01 -6.76
C ASP A 121 3.38 24.56 -6.38
N LEU A 122 2.18 24.07 -6.71
CA LEU A 122 1.72 22.72 -6.38
C LEU A 122 2.11 21.66 -7.42
N ARG A 123 2.79 22.03 -8.52
CA ARG A 123 3.23 21.06 -9.54
C ARG A 123 4.05 19.89 -9.00
N PRO A 124 5.03 20.08 -8.09
CA PRO A 124 5.79 18.96 -7.53
C PRO A 124 5.05 18.21 -6.42
N LEU A 125 3.84 18.63 -6.03
CA LEU A 125 3.13 18.08 -4.87
C LEU A 125 2.88 16.57 -5.01
N LEU A 126 2.30 16.14 -6.15
CA LEU A 126 1.98 14.74 -6.38
C LEU A 126 3.22 13.82 -6.33
N PRO A 127 4.32 14.10 -7.07
CA PRO A 127 5.52 13.28 -6.97
C PRO A 127 6.19 13.36 -5.60
N LEU A 128 6.23 14.53 -4.94
CA LEU A 128 6.76 14.64 -3.58
C LEU A 128 5.93 13.82 -2.59
N ALA A 129 4.61 13.88 -2.69
CA ALA A 129 3.72 13.12 -1.83
C ALA A 129 3.93 11.62 -1.99
N LEU A 130 4.09 11.12 -3.24
CA LEU A 130 4.39 9.72 -3.48
C LEU A 130 5.75 9.32 -2.89
N LEU A 131 6.78 10.15 -3.10
CA LEU A 131 8.13 9.92 -2.56
C LEU A 131 8.08 9.82 -1.04
N ILE A 132 7.48 10.81 -0.38
CA ILE A 132 7.40 10.90 1.09
C ILE A 132 6.51 9.78 1.65
N ALA A 133 5.36 9.49 1.04
CA ALA A 133 4.44 8.47 1.55
C ALA A 133 5.07 7.07 1.48
N VAL A 134 5.65 6.70 0.34
CA VAL A 134 6.26 5.37 0.17
C VAL A 134 7.53 5.24 0.98
N PHE A 135 8.43 6.23 0.92
CA PHE A 135 9.69 6.17 1.68
C PHE A 135 9.44 6.29 3.19
N GLY A 136 8.49 7.13 3.61
CA GLY A 136 8.08 7.28 5.00
C GLY A 136 7.50 5.99 5.57
N TRP A 137 6.57 5.36 4.85
CA TRP A 137 5.97 4.09 5.29
C TRP A 137 6.97 2.93 5.29
N GLN A 138 7.63 2.70 4.16
CA GLN A 138 8.49 1.52 3.96
C GLN A 138 9.84 1.67 4.64
N GLY A 139 10.32 2.90 4.83
CA GLY A 139 11.57 3.19 5.51
C GLY A 139 11.55 2.87 7.00
N MET A 140 10.35 2.79 7.61
CA MET A 140 10.16 2.44 9.02
C MET A 140 10.12 0.94 9.29
N GLN A 141 9.89 0.11 8.28
CA GLN A 141 9.70 -1.33 8.47
C GLN A 141 11.04 -2.02 8.80
N PHE A 142 10.99 -3.05 9.66
CA PHE A 142 12.18 -3.88 9.95
C PHE A 142 12.67 -4.57 8.68
N VAL A 143 11.74 -5.05 7.84
CA VAL A 143 12.04 -5.76 6.59
C VAL A 143 12.04 -4.78 5.42
N ALA A 144 13.15 -4.08 5.23
CA ALA A 144 13.26 -3.04 4.20
C ALA A 144 13.88 -3.55 2.89
N PHE A 145 13.17 -4.42 2.17
CA PHE A 145 13.61 -4.84 0.84
C PHE A 145 13.60 -3.66 -0.14
N MET A 146 14.63 -3.57 -0.98
CA MET A 146 14.74 -2.54 -2.03
C MET A 146 13.53 -2.51 -2.97
N ARG A 147 12.89 -3.67 -3.19
CA ARG A 147 11.70 -3.80 -4.05
C ARG A 147 10.52 -2.97 -3.58
N TYR A 148 10.36 -2.74 -2.28
CA TYR A 148 9.25 -1.93 -1.75
C TYR A 148 9.40 -0.44 -2.06
N PHE A 149 10.61 -0.03 -2.41
CA PHE A 149 10.91 1.34 -2.81
C PHE A 149 10.84 1.55 -4.33
N VAL A 150 10.57 0.52 -5.16
CA VAL A 150 10.49 0.68 -6.62
C VAL A 150 9.62 1.87 -7.08
N PRO A 151 8.44 2.16 -6.46
CA PRO A 151 7.63 3.32 -6.85
C PRO A 151 8.33 4.69 -6.74
N ILE A 152 9.36 4.82 -5.90
CA ILE A 152 10.05 6.10 -5.68
C ILE A 152 11.22 6.35 -6.65
N TYR A 153 11.74 5.32 -7.31
CA TYR A 153 12.84 5.45 -8.29
C TYR A 153 12.51 6.39 -9.45
N PRO A 154 11.37 6.24 -10.17
CA PRO A 154 11.04 7.15 -11.27
C PRO A 154 10.83 8.59 -10.77
N VAL A 155 10.33 8.75 -9.55
CA VAL A 155 10.14 10.07 -8.94
C VAL A 155 11.48 10.74 -8.65
N LEU A 156 12.45 10.00 -8.10
CA LEU A 156 13.80 10.52 -7.89
C LEU A 156 14.50 10.86 -9.21
N CYS A 157 14.33 10.04 -10.25
CA CYS A 157 14.83 10.35 -11.60
C CYS A 157 14.20 11.62 -12.18
N LEU A 158 12.89 11.82 -11.97
CA LEU A 158 12.19 13.02 -12.40
C LEU A 158 12.76 14.27 -11.71
N PHE A 159 12.99 14.22 -10.40
CA PHE A 159 13.60 15.33 -9.66
C PHE A 159 15.06 15.56 -10.04
N ALA A 160 15.80 14.50 -10.33
CA ALA A 160 17.17 14.59 -10.82
C ALA A 160 17.23 15.32 -12.17
N ALA A 161 16.40 14.89 -13.12
CA ALA A 161 16.32 15.52 -14.45
C ALA A 161 15.90 17.00 -14.34
N TRP A 162 14.90 17.29 -13.51
CA TRP A 162 14.47 18.66 -13.26
C TRP A 162 15.59 19.53 -12.66
N ALA A 163 16.34 19.01 -11.69
CA ALA A 163 17.43 19.76 -11.05
C ALA A 163 18.68 19.93 -11.92
N LEU A 164 18.91 19.03 -12.88
CA LEU A 164 20.06 19.09 -13.78
C LEU A 164 19.80 19.95 -15.03
N VAL A 165 18.54 20.01 -15.49
CA VAL A 165 18.15 20.74 -16.72
C VAL A 165 17.52 22.10 -16.43
N GLY A 166 16.79 22.23 -15.32
CA GLY A 166 16.08 23.45 -14.93
C GLY A 166 16.96 24.46 -14.22
#